data_AF-A0A2T0N0V5-F1
#
_entry.id   AF-A0A2T0N0V5-F1
#
_cell.length_a   1.000
_cell.length_b   1.000
_cell.length_c   1.000
_cell.angle_alpha   90.00
_cell.angle_beta   90.00
_cell.angle_gamma   90.00
#
_symmetry.space_group_name_H-M   'P 1'
#
loop_
_entity.id
_entity.type
_entity.pdbx_description
1 polymer ?
#
loop_
_entity_poly.entity_id
_entity_poly.type
_entity_poly.pdbx_seq_one_letter_code
_entity_poly.pdbx_strand_id
1 'polypeptide(L)'
;MGGLRCVDGSFLSVTPVACTDSVGTPYEITLELHRDGTPYGSVGERCGWLLSRLARGVDEARRGGGAARRWSDPDDRFPGEEPDSELFSFRYRTRAGLVGGGELRCQLRTIPMWQPGPGAWRLTRRAFVEAWGSTGVGMRAVLTSSELSAFVGELVNEAEGCLDGRDIARNPVEGAGTDDSR
;
A
#
# COMPACT_ATOMS: atom_id res chain seq x y z
N MET A 1 -11.10 -4.41 -0.82
CA MET A 1 -10.39 -4.61 0.46
C MET A 1 -9.09 -5.30 0.14
N GLY A 2 -8.06 -4.48 -0.10
CA GLY A 2 -6.70 -4.94 -0.32
C GLY A 2 -6.16 -5.55 0.97
N GLY A 3 -5.81 -6.83 0.93
CA GLY A 3 -5.21 -7.51 2.06
C GLY A 3 -4.29 -8.62 1.60
N LEU A 4 -3.31 -8.91 2.44
CA LEU A 4 -2.20 -9.77 2.09
C LEU A 4 -2.28 -11.05 2.91
N ARG A 5 -2.24 -12.20 2.22
CA ARG A 5 -2.06 -13.48 2.89
C ARG A 5 -0.60 -13.65 3.27
N CYS A 6 -0.35 -13.84 4.56
CA CYS A 6 0.98 -13.99 5.10
C CYS A 6 1.45 -15.45 5.07
N VAL A 7 2.76 -15.63 5.15
CA VAL A 7 3.44 -16.95 5.10
C VAL A 7 3.03 -17.84 6.27
N ASP A 8 2.70 -17.26 7.43
CA ASP A 8 2.21 -17.99 8.61
C ASP A 8 0.71 -18.34 8.53
N GLY A 9 0.05 -18.05 7.41
CA GLY A 9 -1.38 -18.30 7.18
C GLY A 9 -2.31 -17.19 7.65
N SER A 10 -1.80 -16.17 8.35
CA SER A 10 -2.60 -15.01 8.76
C SER A 10 -2.93 -14.07 7.59
N PHE A 11 -3.88 -13.17 7.80
CA PHE A 11 -4.30 -12.17 6.83
C PHE A 11 -4.05 -10.75 7.37
N LEU A 12 -3.21 -9.99 6.65
CA LEU A 12 -2.95 -8.58 6.93
C LEU A 12 -3.87 -7.71 6.09
N SER A 13 -4.82 -7.03 6.72
CA SER A 13 -5.59 -5.97 6.06
C SER A 13 -4.87 -4.64 6.24
N VAL A 14 -4.81 -3.83 5.17
CA VAL A 14 -4.20 -2.51 5.17
C VAL A 14 -5.24 -1.53 4.64
N THR A 15 -5.66 -0.59 5.46
CA THR A 15 -6.78 0.31 5.13
C THR A 15 -6.30 1.76 5.15
N PRO A 16 -6.44 2.52 4.06
CA PRO A 16 -6.22 3.95 4.07
C PRO A 16 -7.27 4.67 4.93
N VAL A 17 -6.81 5.57 5.80
CA VAL A 17 -7.66 6.42 6.62
C VAL A 17 -7.20 7.86 6.47
N ALA A 18 -8.14 8.76 6.16
CA ALA A 18 -7.85 10.18 6.06
C ALA A 18 -7.69 10.80 7.45
N CYS A 19 -6.60 11.53 7.67
CA CYS A 19 -6.50 12.45 8.80
C CYS A 19 -7.21 13.75 8.44
N THR A 20 -8.04 14.24 9.35
CA THR A 20 -8.81 15.46 9.16
C THR A 20 -8.30 16.59 10.05
N ASP A 21 -8.33 17.82 9.55
CA ASP A 21 -8.09 19.00 10.37
C ASP A 21 -9.23 19.25 11.38
N SER A 22 -9.12 20.33 12.17
CA SER A 22 -10.12 20.70 13.17
C SER A 22 -11.49 21.06 12.60
N VAL A 23 -11.60 21.27 11.29
CA VAL A 23 -12.86 21.53 10.58
C VAL A 23 -13.29 20.33 9.71
N GLY A 24 -12.70 19.16 9.96
CA GLY A 24 -13.05 17.89 9.32
C GLY A 24 -12.57 17.77 7.88
N THR A 25 -11.62 18.59 7.42
CA THR A 25 -11.10 18.53 6.05
C THR A 25 -9.98 17.49 5.99
N PRO A 26 -10.09 16.46 5.14
CA PRO A 26 -9.03 15.48 4.97
C PRO A 26 -7.81 16.15 4.32
N TYR A 27 -6.62 15.93 4.87
CA TYR A 27 -5.38 16.57 4.36
C TYR A 27 -4.22 15.58 4.13
N GLU A 28 -4.30 14.37 4.69
CA GLU A 28 -3.31 13.32 4.51
C GLU A 28 -3.93 11.93 4.72
N ILE A 29 -3.17 10.90 4.34
CA ILE A 29 -3.54 9.50 4.52
C ILE A 29 -2.56 8.84 5.49
N THR A 30 -3.12 8.04 6.40
CA THR A 30 -2.45 7.07 7.27
C THR A 30 -2.97 5.67 6.91
N LEU A 31 -2.20 4.63 7.19
CA LEU A 31 -2.61 3.25 6.98
C LEU A 31 -2.90 2.57 8.33
N GLU A 32 -4.11 2.07 8.49
CA GLU A 32 -4.46 1.16 9.58
C GLU A 32 -4.18 -0.28 9.19
N LEU A 33 -3.55 -1.02 10.10
CA LEU A 33 -3.17 -2.41 9.92
C LEU A 33 -4.03 -3.28 10.82
N HIS A 34 -4.61 -4.34 10.26
CA HIS A 34 -5.34 -5.36 11.01
C HIS A 34 -4.80 -6.75 10.70
N ARG A 35 -4.60 -7.55 11.74
CA ARG A 35 -4.25 -8.97 11.64
C ARG A 35 -5.49 -9.80 11.91
N ASP A 36 -5.96 -10.54 10.92
CA ASP A 36 -7.13 -11.42 11.06
C ASP A 36 -8.35 -10.66 11.63
N GLY A 37 -8.52 -9.39 11.21
CA GLY A 37 -9.57 -8.49 11.70
C GLY A 37 -9.29 -7.77 13.03
N THR A 38 -8.20 -8.12 13.73
CA THR A 38 -7.81 -7.48 15.00
C THR A 38 -6.87 -6.31 14.73
N PRO A 39 -7.07 -5.13 15.37
CA PRO A 39 -6.16 -3.99 15.23
C PRO A 39 -4.72 -4.38 15.54
N TYR A 40 -3.82 -4.06 14.61
CA TYR A 40 -2.43 -4.49 14.65
C TYR A 40 -1.45 -3.30 14.71
N GLY A 41 -1.79 -2.19 14.08
CA GLY A 41 -1.01 -0.96 14.16
C GLY A 41 -1.53 0.14 13.24
N SER A 42 -0.86 1.29 13.27
CA SER A 42 -1.12 2.41 12.37
C SER A 42 0.21 2.98 11.89
N VAL A 43 0.35 3.27 10.59
CA VAL A 43 1.63 3.63 9.98
C VAL A 43 1.47 4.65 8.87
N GLY A 44 2.57 5.38 8.59
CA GLY A 44 2.70 6.11 7.33
C GLY A 44 1.85 7.36 7.25
N GLU A 45 1.88 8.23 8.26
CA GLU A 45 1.38 9.60 8.13
C GLU A 45 1.93 10.22 6.83
N ARG A 46 1.03 10.71 5.97
CA ARG A 46 1.35 11.36 4.68
C ARG A 46 1.90 10.42 3.61
N CYS A 47 1.56 9.13 3.68
CA CYS A 47 2.05 8.14 2.71
C CYS A 47 1.36 8.17 1.34
N GLY A 48 0.23 8.87 1.17
CA GLY A 48 -0.57 8.84 -0.07
C GLY A 48 0.22 9.13 -1.35
N TRP A 49 1.10 10.15 -1.33
CA TRP A 49 1.98 10.44 -2.47
C TRP A 49 3.01 9.32 -2.72
N LEU A 50 3.56 8.72 -1.66
CA LEU A 50 4.52 7.61 -1.76
C LEU A 50 3.84 6.36 -2.36
N LEU A 51 2.61 6.04 -1.95
CA LEU A 51 1.81 4.95 -2.52
C LEU A 51 1.53 5.17 -4.01
N SER A 52 1.08 6.38 -4.38
CA SER A 52 0.81 6.75 -5.78
C SER A 52 2.06 6.66 -6.66
N ARG A 53 3.19 7.15 -6.14
CA ARG A 53 4.50 7.03 -6.81
C ARG A 53 4.92 5.57 -6.98
N LEU A 54 4.70 4.74 -5.96
CA LEU A 54 5.02 3.32 -6.00
C LEU A 54 4.16 2.58 -7.04
N ALA A 55 2.83 2.79 -7.03
CA ALA A 55 1.92 2.17 -8.00
C ALA A 55 2.38 2.41 -9.44
N ARG A 56 2.64 3.68 -9.78
CA ARG A 56 3.15 4.07 -11.10
C ARG A 56 4.49 3.40 -11.43
N GLY A 57 5.41 3.34 -10.45
CA GLY A 57 6.72 2.72 -10.63
C GLY A 57 6.64 1.21 -10.87
N VAL A 58 5.75 0.51 -10.17
CA VAL A 58 5.52 -0.93 -10.38
C VAL A 58 4.92 -1.17 -11.76
N ASP A 59 3.92 -0.39 -12.15
CA ASP A 59 3.30 -0.52 -13.46
C ASP A 59 4.26 -0.24 -14.62
N GLU A 60 5.11 0.79 -14.49
CA GLU A 60 6.16 1.09 -15.45
C GLU A 60 7.18 -0.07 -15.54
N ALA A 61 7.64 -0.59 -14.39
CA ALA A 61 8.57 -1.71 -14.36
C ALA A 61 7.97 -2.94 -15.06
N ARG A 62 6.70 -3.27 -14.81
CA ARG A 62 5.98 -4.40 -15.42
C ARG A 62 5.89 -4.29 -16.94
N ARG A 63 5.63 -3.09 -17.46
CA ARG A 63 5.67 -2.80 -18.91
C ARG A 63 7.08 -2.89 -19.52
N GLY A 64 8.08 -3.17 -18.70
CA GLY A 64 9.48 -3.21 -19.10
C GLY A 64 10.03 -1.80 -19.22
N GLY A 65 9.80 -0.90 -18.27
CA GLY A 65 10.55 0.36 -18.15
C GLY A 65 11.93 0.14 -17.48
N GLY A 66 12.92 0.95 -17.88
CA GLY A 66 14.23 1.02 -17.21
C GLY A 66 14.95 -0.32 -17.03
N ALA A 67 15.65 -0.46 -15.89
CA ALA A 67 16.42 -1.65 -15.54
C ALA A 67 15.57 -2.93 -15.36
N ALA A 68 14.25 -2.81 -15.20
CA ALA A 68 13.37 -3.97 -15.03
C ALA A 68 13.30 -4.84 -16.29
N ARG A 69 13.62 -4.30 -17.49
CA ARG A 69 13.69 -5.05 -18.75
C ARG A 69 14.63 -6.27 -18.70
N ARG A 70 15.60 -6.28 -17.79
CA ARG A 70 16.51 -7.42 -17.61
C ARG A 70 15.80 -8.69 -17.13
N TRP A 71 14.62 -8.55 -16.52
CA TRP A 71 13.78 -9.66 -16.06
C TRP A 71 12.82 -10.06 -17.17
N SER A 72 12.99 -11.29 -17.66
CA SER A 72 12.16 -11.83 -18.76
C SER A 72 10.69 -11.93 -18.36
N ASP A 73 10.42 -12.42 -17.16
CA ASP A 73 9.07 -12.57 -16.62
C ASP A 73 8.56 -11.24 -16.03
N PRO A 74 7.39 -10.73 -16.47
CA PRO A 74 6.76 -9.54 -15.90
C PRO A 74 6.55 -9.60 -14.38
N ASP A 75 6.37 -10.78 -13.80
CA ASP A 75 6.15 -10.94 -12.36
C ASP A 75 7.42 -10.82 -11.51
N ASP A 76 8.59 -10.80 -12.16
CA ASP A 76 9.88 -10.48 -11.53
C ASP A 76 10.31 -9.00 -11.78
N ARG A 77 9.49 -8.22 -12.51
CA ARG A 77 9.80 -6.82 -12.85
C ARG A 77 9.32 -5.86 -11.77
N PHE A 78 10.23 -5.37 -10.95
CA PHE A 78 9.96 -4.37 -9.92
C PHE A 78 10.76 -3.08 -10.17
N PRO A 79 10.28 -1.94 -9.65
CA PRO A 79 11.08 -0.71 -9.64
C PRO A 79 12.32 -0.91 -8.75
N GLY A 80 13.38 -0.17 -9.03
CA GLY A 80 14.66 -0.30 -8.33
C GLY A 80 15.64 -1.25 -9.03
N GLU A 81 16.90 -0.80 -9.10
CA GLU A 81 17.96 -1.48 -9.84
C GLU A 81 18.69 -2.53 -8.99
N GLU A 82 18.78 -2.27 -7.68
CA GLU A 82 19.46 -3.11 -6.71
C GLU A 82 18.66 -4.38 -6.38
N PRO A 83 19.33 -5.53 -6.15
CA PRO A 83 18.68 -6.80 -5.86
C PRO A 83 17.79 -6.78 -4.61
N ASP A 84 18.21 -6.02 -3.59
CA ASP A 84 17.59 -5.97 -2.25
C ASP A 84 17.07 -4.56 -1.89
N SER A 85 16.66 -3.78 -2.90
CA SER A 85 16.16 -2.42 -2.68
C SER A 85 14.89 -2.39 -1.83
N GLU A 86 14.80 -1.43 -0.92
CA GLU A 86 13.57 -1.07 -0.21
C GLU A 86 12.65 -0.26 -1.14
N LEU A 87 11.41 -0.70 -1.32
CA LEU A 87 10.40 0.02 -2.09
C LEU A 87 9.70 1.08 -1.25
N PHE A 88 9.43 0.76 0.01
CA PHE A 88 8.92 1.71 1.00
C PHE A 88 9.16 1.19 2.42
N SER A 89 9.20 2.13 3.37
CA SER A 89 9.09 1.86 4.81
C SER A 89 8.21 2.94 5.43
N PHE A 90 7.07 2.51 5.98
CA PHE A 90 6.13 3.34 6.71
C PHE A 90 6.19 2.96 8.17
N ARG A 91 6.38 3.97 9.03
CA ARG A 91 6.43 3.80 10.48
C ARG A 91 5.37 4.66 11.14
N TYR A 92 4.92 4.25 12.31
CA TYR A 92 4.12 5.12 13.16
C TYR A 92 4.95 6.34 13.56
N ARG A 93 4.38 7.53 13.35
CA ARG A 93 4.92 8.78 13.87
C ARG A 93 3.95 9.28 14.91
N THR A 94 4.42 9.46 16.15
CA THR A 94 3.73 10.35 17.09
C THR A 94 4.48 11.67 17.13
N ARG A 95 3.74 12.76 17.33
CA ARG A 95 4.29 14.09 17.64
C ARG A 95 5.28 14.09 18.82
N ALA A 96 5.24 13.06 19.68
CA ALA A 96 6.07 12.87 20.86
C ALA A 96 7.19 11.81 20.73
N GLY A 97 7.38 11.20 19.55
CA GLY A 97 8.53 10.32 19.29
C GLY A 97 8.56 8.98 20.06
N LEU A 98 7.45 8.51 20.61
CA LEU A 98 7.41 7.19 21.24
C LEU A 98 7.42 6.07 20.18
N VAL A 99 8.48 5.28 20.22
CA VAL A 99 8.72 4.07 19.42
C VAL A 99 7.73 2.98 19.86
N GLY A 100 6.93 2.43 18.93
CA GLY A 100 6.10 1.24 19.22
C GLY A 100 4.76 1.10 18.48
N GLY A 101 4.33 2.04 17.63
CA GLY A 101 2.99 2.01 17.01
C GLY A 101 2.84 1.23 15.70
N GLY A 102 3.94 0.66 15.20
CA GLY A 102 3.97 -0.24 14.06
C GLY A 102 4.88 0.18 12.91
N GLU A 103 5.26 -0.77 12.08
CA GLU A 103 6.02 -0.60 10.84
C GLU A 103 5.40 -1.46 9.74
N LEU A 104 5.27 -0.91 8.54
CA LEU A 104 4.96 -1.63 7.31
C LEU A 104 6.05 -1.31 6.30
N ARG A 105 6.80 -2.32 5.85
CA ARG A 105 7.89 -2.13 4.87
C ARG A 105 7.74 -3.11 3.73
N CYS A 106 8.31 -2.75 2.58
CA CYS A 106 8.42 -3.63 1.44
C CYS A 106 9.86 -3.66 0.95
N GLN A 107 10.48 -4.83 0.99
CA GLN A 107 11.83 -5.07 0.50
C GLN A 107 11.78 -6.01 -0.70
N LEU A 108 12.59 -5.74 -1.72
CA LEU A 108 12.81 -6.71 -2.77
C LEU A 108 13.82 -7.75 -2.33
N ARG A 109 13.69 -8.97 -2.82
CA ARG A 109 14.74 -9.97 -2.74
C ARG A 109 14.85 -10.72 -4.05
N THR A 110 16.08 -11.02 -4.44
CA THR A 110 16.37 -11.91 -5.56
C THR A 110 16.64 -13.31 -5.03
N ILE A 111 15.87 -14.29 -5.49
CA ILE A 111 15.88 -15.66 -4.96
C ILE A 111 16.17 -16.64 -6.10
N PRO A 112 17.17 -17.51 -5.98
CA PRO A 112 17.35 -18.63 -6.90
C PRO A 112 16.25 -19.67 -6.66
N MET A 113 15.56 -20.06 -7.72
CA MET A 113 14.58 -21.14 -7.71
C MET A 113 14.96 -22.20 -8.72
N TRP A 114 14.81 -23.46 -8.30
CA TRP A 114 14.92 -24.60 -9.20
C TRP A 114 13.61 -24.76 -9.98
N GLN A 115 13.70 -24.77 -11.30
CA GLN A 115 12.54 -25.02 -12.15
C GLN A 115 12.45 -26.52 -12.47
N PRO A 116 11.40 -27.22 -12.00
CA PRO A 116 11.16 -28.60 -12.39
C PRO A 116 10.83 -28.67 -13.89
N GLY A 117 11.45 -29.58 -14.63
CA GLY A 117 11.41 -29.64 -16.09
C GLY A 117 12.80 -30.01 -16.65
N PRO A 118 13.37 -29.28 -17.64
CA PRO A 118 14.73 -29.56 -18.12
C PRO A 118 15.82 -29.39 -17.03
N GLY A 119 15.44 -28.95 -15.83
CA GLY A 119 16.32 -28.88 -14.66
C GLY A 119 17.25 -27.68 -14.73
N ALA A 120 16.70 -26.48 -14.57
CA ALA A 120 17.47 -25.25 -14.63
C ALA A 120 17.24 -24.39 -13.40
N TRP A 121 18.31 -23.73 -12.94
CA TRP A 121 18.22 -22.64 -12.00
C TRP A 121 17.73 -21.38 -12.68
N ARG A 122 16.80 -20.68 -12.04
CA ARG A 122 16.33 -19.36 -12.45
C ARG A 122 16.36 -18.41 -11.27
N LEU A 123 16.79 -17.19 -11.51
CA LEU A 123 16.60 -16.11 -10.55
C LEU A 123 15.18 -15.55 -10.67
N THR A 124 14.55 -15.31 -9.53
CA THR A 124 13.25 -14.63 -9.43
C THR A 124 13.34 -13.47 -8.47
N ARG A 125 12.45 -12.48 -8.60
CA ARG A 125 12.34 -11.37 -7.66
C ARG A 125 11.00 -11.40 -6.98
N ARG A 126 10.98 -11.14 -5.67
CA ARG A 126 9.75 -11.04 -4.90
C ARG A 126 9.78 -9.81 -4.00
N ALA A 127 8.61 -9.21 -3.81
CA ALA A 127 8.37 -8.18 -2.84
C ALA A 127 7.97 -8.82 -1.51
N PHE A 128 8.77 -8.57 -0.48
CA PHE A 128 8.53 -9.00 0.89
C PHE A 128 7.87 -7.84 1.61
N VAL A 129 6.54 -7.91 1.75
CA VAL A 129 5.79 -6.95 2.56
C VAL A 129 5.74 -7.46 3.98
N GLU A 130 6.35 -6.71 4.89
CA GLU A 130 6.48 -7.10 6.28
C GLU A 130 5.85 -6.05 7.18
N ALA A 131 5.12 -6.51 8.21
CA ALA A 131 4.43 -5.65 9.15
C ALA A 131 4.76 -6.03 10.59
N TRP A 132 5.16 -5.06 11.40
CA TRP A 132 5.31 -5.19 12.85
C TRP A 132 4.26 -4.33 13.53
N GLY A 133 3.47 -4.94 14.41
CA GLY A 133 2.51 -4.27 15.26
C GLY A 133 3.06 -4.05 16.67
N SER A 134 2.23 -3.49 17.54
CA SER A 134 2.56 -3.27 18.95
C SER A 134 2.73 -4.56 19.77
N THR A 135 2.27 -5.70 19.24
CA THR A 135 2.32 -7.03 19.88
C THR A 135 3.65 -7.77 19.67
N GLY A 136 4.53 -7.26 18.81
CA GLY A 136 5.86 -7.84 18.53
C GLY A 136 5.89 -9.05 17.58
N VAL A 137 4.74 -9.64 17.20
CA VAL A 137 4.67 -10.78 16.27
C VAL A 137 4.61 -10.30 14.82
N GLY A 138 5.77 -10.18 14.16
CA GLY A 138 5.86 -9.73 12.78
C GLY A 138 5.12 -10.62 11.78
N MET A 139 4.50 -10.00 10.77
CA MET A 139 3.82 -10.64 9.65
C MET A 139 4.63 -10.44 8.38
N ARG A 140 4.53 -11.38 7.43
CA ARG A 140 5.20 -11.30 6.13
C ARG A 140 4.33 -11.89 5.03
N ALA A 141 4.09 -11.12 3.99
CA ALA A 141 3.58 -11.57 2.71
C ALA A 141 4.68 -11.51 1.64
N VAL A 142 4.62 -12.42 0.67
CA VAL A 142 5.58 -12.50 -0.44
C VAL A 142 4.80 -12.37 -1.74
N LEU A 143 5.07 -11.32 -2.48
CA LEU A 143 4.31 -10.93 -3.66
C LEU A 143 5.17 -10.98 -4.92
N THR A 144 4.56 -11.41 -6.01
CA THR A 144 4.97 -11.10 -7.37
C THR A 144 4.74 -9.62 -7.68
N SER A 145 5.29 -9.14 -8.80
CA SER A 145 5.06 -7.77 -9.24
C SER A 145 3.60 -7.48 -9.59
N SER A 146 2.85 -8.47 -10.10
CA SER A 146 1.42 -8.32 -10.39
C SER A 146 0.61 -8.17 -9.10
N GLU A 147 0.86 -9.03 -8.12
CA GLU A 147 0.21 -8.97 -6.81
C GLU A 147 0.53 -7.66 -6.08
N LEU A 148 1.78 -7.18 -6.15
CA LEU A 148 2.15 -5.88 -5.59
C LEU A 148 1.44 -4.73 -6.33
N SER A 149 1.38 -4.75 -7.66
CA SER A 149 0.68 -3.74 -8.47
C SER A 149 -0.80 -3.68 -8.09
N ALA A 150 -1.48 -4.83 -8.00
CA ALA A 150 -2.87 -4.91 -7.60
C ALA A 150 -3.08 -4.36 -6.18
N PHE A 151 -2.27 -4.81 -5.21
CA PHE A 151 -2.36 -4.35 -3.82
C PHE A 151 -2.17 -2.84 -3.67
N VAL A 152 -1.11 -2.28 -4.27
CA VAL A 152 -0.83 -0.83 -4.15
C VAL A 152 -1.86 -0.02 -4.96
N GLY A 153 -2.31 -0.52 -6.10
CA GLY A 153 -3.37 0.12 -6.89
C GLY A 153 -4.70 0.21 -6.14
N GLU A 154 -5.11 -0.86 -5.46
CA GLU A 154 -6.29 -0.85 -4.58
C GLU A 154 -6.12 0.16 -3.43
N LEU A 155 -4.96 0.19 -2.77
CA LEU A 155 -4.68 1.16 -1.72
C LEU A 155 -4.74 2.62 -2.21
N VAL A 156 -4.24 2.90 -3.41
CA VAL A 156 -4.29 4.25 -3.99
C VAL A 156 -5.73 4.64 -4.28
N ASN A 157 -6.52 3.76 -4.90
CA ASN A 157 -7.93 4.03 -5.19
C ASN A 157 -8.75 4.28 -3.92
N GLU A 158 -8.53 3.45 -2.88
CA GLU A 158 -9.19 3.63 -1.58
C GLU A 158 -8.75 4.96 -0.91
N ALA A 159 -7.46 5.29 -0.97
CA ALA A 159 -6.91 6.53 -0.44
C ALA A 159 -7.47 7.79 -1.15
N GLU A 160 -7.56 7.77 -2.48
CA GLU A 160 -8.17 8.86 -3.26
C GLU A 160 -9.65 9.03 -2.89
N GLY A 161 -10.41 7.93 -2.76
CA GLY A 161 -11.78 7.97 -2.29
C GLY A 161 -11.95 8.59 -0.89
N CYS A 162 -10.99 8.37 0.02
CA CYS A 162 -10.99 9.01 1.33
C CYS A 162 -10.78 10.54 1.26
N LEU A 163 -10.03 11.03 0.26
CA LEU A 163 -9.78 12.46 0.06
C LEU A 163 -10.94 13.15 -0.70
N ASP A 164 -11.57 12.43 -1.63
CA ASP A 164 -12.60 12.95 -2.54
C ASP A 164 -14.02 12.96 -1.95
N GLY A 165 -14.25 12.29 -0.81
CA GLY A 165 -15.56 12.10 -0.16
C GLY A 165 -16.36 13.37 0.23
N ARG A 166 -15.95 14.57 -0.20
CA ARG A 166 -16.69 15.83 -0.05
C ARG A 166 -17.47 16.30 -1.28
N ASP A 167 -17.21 15.81 -2.49
CA ASP A 167 -17.96 16.36 -3.65
C ASP A 167 -19.45 15.95 -3.64
N ILE A 168 -19.83 14.93 -2.88
CA ILE A 168 -21.23 14.47 -2.76
C ILE A 168 -21.97 15.14 -1.59
N ALA A 169 -21.28 15.61 -0.55
CA ALA A 169 -21.92 16.14 0.66
C ALA A 169 -22.26 17.65 0.59
N ARG A 170 -21.92 18.34 -0.51
CA ARG A 170 -21.99 19.82 -0.60
C ARG A 170 -23.21 20.41 -1.29
N ASN A 171 -24.22 19.63 -1.65
CA ASN A 171 -25.50 20.19 -2.11
C ASN A 171 -26.70 19.50 -1.45
N PRO A 172 -27.32 20.20 -0.50
CA PRO A 172 -28.69 20.61 -0.71
C PRO A 172 -28.72 22.14 -0.64
N VAL A 173 -28.65 22.80 -1.80
CA VAL A 173 -29.27 24.12 -1.89
C VAL A 173 -30.77 23.85 -1.89
N GLU A 174 -31.34 23.76 -0.69
CA GLU A 174 -32.76 24.01 -0.47
C GLU A 174 -33.06 25.37 -1.09
N GLY A 175 -33.73 25.35 -2.25
CA GLY A 175 -34.33 26.54 -2.82
C GLY A 175 -35.49 26.99 -1.94
N ALA A 176 -35.18 27.70 -0.86
CA ALA A 176 -36.12 28.56 -0.17
C ALA A 176 -36.24 29.86 -0.99
N GLY A 177 -37.31 29.96 -1.75
CA GLY A 177 -37.67 31.14 -2.54
C GLY A 177 -39.18 31.21 -2.69
N THR A 178 -39.81 31.71 -1.63
CA THR A 178 -41.17 32.27 -1.59
C THR A 178 -41.45 33.14 -2.82
N ASP A 179 -42.59 32.92 -3.48
CA ASP A 179 -43.40 34.08 -3.87
C ASP A 179 -44.90 33.73 -3.85
N ASP A 180 -45.61 34.55 -3.10
CA ASP A 180 -47.05 34.57 -2.93
C ASP A 180 -47.52 35.88 -3.58
N SER A 181 -48.70 35.88 -4.19
CA SER A 181 -49.41 37.04 -4.78
C SER A 181 -49.07 37.43 -6.24
N ARG A 182 -49.91 36.98 -7.19
CA ARG A 182 -50.98 37.80 -7.80
C ARG A 182 -51.87 37.02 -8.75
#